data_AF-A0A2V7MXF9-F1
#
_entry.id   AF-A0A2V7MXF9-F1
#
_cell.length_a   1.000
_cell.length_b   1.000
_cell.length_c   1.000
_cell.angle_alpha   90.00
_cell.angle_beta   90.00
_cell.angle_gamma   90.00
#
_symmetry.space_group_name_H-M   'P 1'
#
loop_
_entity.id
_entity.type
_entity.pdbx_description
1 polymer ?
#
loop_
_entity_poly.entity_id
_entity_poly.type
_entity_poly.pdbx_seq_one_letter_code
_entity_poly.pdbx_strand_id
1 'polypeptide(L)'
;MAACLRCGKEVEGPRGGLLCPTCAADQPRVSVTLVLIAINVLVLIVMAAGGVSILEPTAEQLIRWGAGFGPYSLGTQPWRLVSAMFIHIGVLHILLNMVCLANLGPIAELIFGWRRYFAIYLLSGLAGSVASAGLHPMIVAAGASGAIFGVAGALVGVVYLRDVPALVSARGRLGKLGIVGFVMYNLVWGFARTGIDNAAHVGGLAVGFLIALTIPVAGSQEGHAAARRSSLVLLTGLVLIAGAYLGARRLNAAHVESATVQHNTTVDLVDRLAGRSVAPVAQKRPEDVVREAQTALRGHPDDTTALAALGSAFYELKQWPQAVHAFARLTRIDSTNASMWTNLGDAYLNWGHAADAVHPLVRATSLAPDDPTCRYLLGRAYLESKQYALAVDAFDAALKLAPGDPLALGKRRQAARLLGGARGQ
;
A
#
# COMPACT_ATOMS: atom_id res chain seq x y z
N MET A 1 -25.93 18.29 -39.14
CA MET A 1 -26.56 18.18 -37.81
C MET A 1 -25.56 17.54 -36.85
N ALA A 2 -25.48 18.01 -35.61
CA ALA A 2 -24.60 17.40 -34.60
C ALA A 2 -25.44 16.52 -33.67
N ALA A 3 -24.94 15.34 -33.31
CA ALA A 3 -25.58 14.48 -32.31
C ALA A 3 -25.19 14.93 -30.90
N CYS A 4 -26.16 15.00 -29.99
CA CYS A 4 -25.93 15.23 -28.57
C CYS A 4 -24.99 14.16 -28.02
N LEU A 5 -23.89 14.56 -27.36
CA LEU A 5 -22.93 13.60 -26.81
C LEU A 5 -23.59 12.64 -25.82
N ARG A 6 -24.58 13.10 -25.04
CA ARG A 6 -25.19 12.35 -23.93
C ARG A 6 -26.31 11.38 -24.33
N CYS A 7 -27.17 11.77 -25.27
CA CYS A 7 -28.33 10.97 -25.65
C CYS A 7 -28.39 10.58 -27.13
N GLY A 8 -27.42 11.02 -27.95
CA GLY A 8 -27.34 10.68 -29.37
C GLY A 8 -28.39 11.33 -30.26
N LYS A 9 -29.34 12.08 -29.70
CA LYS A 9 -30.36 12.82 -30.48
C LYS A 9 -29.69 13.89 -31.34
N GLU A 10 -30.16 14.04 -32.57
CA GLU A 10 -29.75 15.16 -33.44
C GLU A 10 -30.18 16.49 -32.82
N VAL A 11 -29.29 17.49 -32.91
CA VAL A 11 -29.50 18.83 -32.38
C VAL A 11 -29.37 19.82 -33.54
N GLU A 12 -30.41 20.63 -33.74
CA GLU A 12 -30.42 21.74 -34.71
C GLU A 12 -29.80 22.98 -34.06
N GLY A 13 -28.74 23.53 -34.66
CA GLY A 13 -28.15 24.79 -34.20
C GLY A 13 -26.80 25.12 -34.84
N PRO A 14 -26.57 26.36 -35.31
CA PRO A 14 -25.33 26.78 -35.98
C PRO A 14 -24.14 27.01 -35.03
N ARG A 15 -24.29 26.75 -33.72
CA ARG A 15 -23.21 26.75 -32.72
C ARG A 15 -23.39 25.56 -31.78
N GLY A 16 -22.51 24.57 -31.94
CA GLY A 16 -22.56 23.26 -31.31
C GLY A 16 -22.53 23.30 -29.78
N GLY A 17 -23.67 23.06 -29.16
CA GLY A 17 -23.71 22.53 -27.81
C GLY A 17 -23.28 21.06 -27.83
N LEU A 18 -22.36 20.67 -26.95
CA LEU A 18 -21.98 19.26 -26.74
C LEU A 18 -23.18 18.43 -26.22
N LEU A 19 -24.21 19.07 -25.68
CA LEU A 19 -25.41 18.45 -25.10
C LEU A 19 -26.68 19.11 -25.65
N CYS A 20 -27.76 18.32 -25.82
CA CYS A 20 -29.09 18.86 -26.08
C CYS A 20 -29.68 19.53 -24.82
N PRO A 21 -30.67 20.44 -24.93
CA PRO A 21 -31.23 21.18 -23.78
C PRO A 21 -31.66 20.29 -22.61
N THR A 22 -32.30 19.14 -22.89
CA THR A 22 -32.72 18.19 -21.85
C THR A 22 -31.53 17.56 -21.11
N CYS A 23 -30.48 17.18 -21.85
CA CYS A 23 -29.28 16.58 -21.27
C CYS A 23 -28.41 17.60 -20.53
N ALA A 24 -28.43 18.86 -20.96
CA ALA A 24 -27.79 19.97 -20.28
C ALA A 24 -28.51 20.30 -18.96
N ALA A 25 -29.85 20.28 -18.95
CA ALA A 25 -30.66 20.51 -17.75
C ALA A 25 -30.48 19.40 -16.69
N ASP A 26 -30.17 18.17 -17.10
CA ASP A 26 -29.89 17.02 -16.21
C ASP A 26 -28.43 16.97 -15.72
N GLN A 27 -27.59 17.95 -16.06
CA GLN A 27 -26.26 18.06 -15.46
C GLN A 27 -26.35 18.68 -14.05
N PRO A 28 -25.54 18.22 -13.09
CA PRO A 28 -25.53 18.84 -11.77
C PRO A 28 -25.02 20.28 -11.90
N ARG A 29 -25.57 21.19 -11.08
CA ARG A 29 -25.13 22.59 -11.05
C ARG A 29 -23.64 22.73 -10.65
N VAL A 30 -23.14 21.77 -9.87
CA VAL A 30 -21.74 21.66 -9.46
C VAL A 30 -21.19 20.34 -9.99
N SER A 31 -20.07 20.41 -10.70
CA SER A 31 -19.37 19.22 -11.22
C SER A 31 -18.90 18.32 -10.08
N VAL A 32 -19.13 17.01 -10.20
CA VAL A 32 -18.61 16.01 -9.27
C VAL A 32 -17.09 16.06 -9.22
N THR A 33 -16.44 16.34 -10.35
CA THR A 33 -14.98 16.50 -10.40
C THR A 33 -14.50 17.60 -9.44
N LEU A 34 -15.15 18.76 -9.45
CA LEU A 34 -14.81 19.86 -8.54
C LEU A 34 -15.07 19.49 -7.07
N VAL A 35 -16.16 18.78 -6.79
CA VAL A 35 -16.46 18.28 -5.44
C VAL A 35 -15.37 17.32 -4.96
N LEU A 36 -14.94 16.37 -5.78
CA LEU A 36 -13.87 15.43 -5.44
C LEU A 36 -12.54 16.15 -5.21
N ILE A 37 -12.19 17.13 -6.06
CA ILE A 37 -10.99 17.95 -5.86
C ILE A 37 -11.07 18.71 -4.53
N ALA A 38 -12.20 19.35 -4.26
CA ALA A 38 -12.42 20.12 -3.04
C ALA A 38 -12.30 19.23 -1.78
N ILE A 39 -12.87 18.03 -1.80
CA ILE A 39 -12.74 17.07 -0.67
C ILE A 39 -11.28 16.70 -0.43
N ASN A 40 -10.54 16.35 -1.48
CA ASN A 40 -9.12 15.97 -1.35
C ASN A 40 -8.27 17.12 -0.79
N VAL A 41 -8.48 18.34 -1.29
CA VAL A 41 -7.77 19.53 -0.81
C VAL A 41 -8.15 19.85 0.64
N LEU A 42 -9.44 19.74 0.99
CA LEU A 42 -9.93 19.97 2.35
C LEU A 42 -9.31 18.96 3.33
N VAL A 43 -9.25 17.67 2.97
CA VAL A 43 -8.62 16.64 3.81
C VAL A 43 -7.16 16.98 4.08
N LEU A 44 -6.41 17.41 3.06
CA LEU A 44 -5.01 17.83 3.26
C LEU A 44 -4.90 19.06 4.18
N ILE A 45 -5.76 20.06 4.02
CA ILE A 45 -5.78 21.25 4.88
C ILE A 45 -6.04 20.85 6.34
N VAL A 46 -7.02 19.96 6.56
CA VAL A 46 -7.37 19.48 7.90
C VAL A 46 -6.24 18.65 8.51
N MET A 47 -5.56 17.81 7.72
CA MET A 47 -4.36 17.08 8.16
C MET A 47 -3.23 18.04 8.56
N ALA A 48 -2.99 19.08 7.75
CA ALA A 48 -1.98 20.10 8.03
C ALA A 48 -2.29 20.85 9.33
N ALA A 49 -3.55 21.26 9.53
CA ALA A 49 -4.02 21.89 10.76
C ALA A 49 -3.86 20.98 11.99
N GLY A 50 -3.92 19.65 11.80
CA GLY A 50 -3.65 18.64 12.82
C GLY A 50 -2.17 18.30 13.03
N GLY A 51 -1.24 19.07 12.45
CA GLY A 51 0.21 18.90 12.65
C GLY A 51 0.89 17.88 11.73
N VAL A 52 0.22 17.42 10.68
CA VAL A 52 0.85 16.58 9.65
C VAL A 52 1.69 17.45 8.71
N SER A 53 2.93 17.04 8.45
CA SER A 53 3.79 17.73 7.48
C SER A 53 3.15 17.69 6.09
N ILE A 54 2.99 18.87 5.48
CA ILE A 54 2.45 18.99 4.11
C ILE A 54 3.48 18.63 3.03
N LEU A 55 4.76 18.53 3.38
CA LEU A 55 5.82 18.18 2.43
C LEU A 55 6.19 16.71 2.57
N GLU A 56 6.43 16.28 3.82
CA GLU A 56 6.99 14.97 4.15
C GLU A 56 6.24 14.36 5.33
N PRO A 57 4.97 13.94 5.14
CA PRO A 57 4.21 13.28 6.19
C PRO A 57 4.80 11.89 6.49
N THR A 58 4.94 11.54 7.76
CA THR A 58 5.43 10.21 8.14
C THR A 58 4.36 9.13 7.91
N ALA A 59 4.79 7.90 7.69
CA ALA A 59 3.89 6.74 7.58
C ALA A 59 2.95 6.63 8.79
N GLU A 60 3.44 6.89 9.99
CA GLU A 60 2.64 6.89 11.21
C GLU A 60 1.56 7.98 11.21
N GLN A 61 1.92 9.21 10.82
CA GLN A 61 0.96 10.31 10.70
C GLN A 61 -0.16 9.95 9.70
N LEU A 62 0.21 9.41 8.54
CA LEU A 62 -0.75 8.99 7.51
C LEU A 62 -1.67 7.88 8.02
N ILE A 63 -1.13 6.86 8.68
CA ILE A 63 -1.91 5.77 9.27
C ILE A 63 -2.87 6.31 10.34
N ARG A 64 -2.44 7.21 11.22
CA ARG A 64 -3.33 7.81 12.24
C ARG A 64 -4.52 8.54 11.61
N TRP A 65 -4.30 9.18 10.47
CA TRP A 65 -5.33 9.89 9.73
C TRP A 65 -6.25 9.01 8.88
N GLY A 66 -5.95 7.71 8.76
CA GLY A 66 -6.80 6.78 8.02
C GLY A 66 -6.22 6.27 6.71
N ALA A 67 -4.92 6.41 6.46
CA ALA A 67 -4.29 5.82 5.29
C ALA A 67 -4.46 4.29 5.28
N GLY A 68 -4.42 3.70 4.09
CA GLY A 68 -4.51 2.27 3.89
C GLY A 68 -3.27 1.58 4.44
N PHE A 69 -3.46 0.56 5.25
CA PHE A 69 -2.39 -0.29 5.74
C PHE A 69 -2.96 -1.68 5.94
N GLY A 70 -2.46 -2.68 5.22
CA GLY A 70 -3.04 -4.03 5.10
C GLY A 70 -3.44 -4.66 6.45
N PRO A 71 -2.57 -4.65 7.48
CA PRO A 71 -2.91 -5.17 8.81
C PRO A 71 -4.16 -4.55 9.44
N TYR A 72 -4.45 -3.27 9.19
CA TYR A 72 -5.67 -2.60 9.67
C TYR A 72 -6.81 -2.72 8.66
N SER A 73 -6.54 -2.45 7.38
CA SER A 73 -7.52 -2.44 6.30
C SER A 73 -8.17 -3.80 6.06
N LEU A 74 -7.42 -4.90 6.18
CA LEU A 74 -7.94 -6.28 6.08
C LEU A 74 -8.38 -6.84 7.44
N GLY A 75 -8.20 -6.09 8.52
CA GLY A 75 -8.51 -6.50 9.88
C GLY A 75 -9.65 -5.70 10.48
N THR A 76 -9.32 -4.88 11.49
CA THR A 76 -10.29 -4.18 12.34
C THR A 76 -10.82 -2.88 11.72
N GLN A 77 -10.19 -2.35 10.67
CA GLN A 77 -10.46 -1.00 10.15
C GLN A 77 -10.67 -0.99 8.62
N PRO A 78 -11.68 -1.71 8.09
CA PRO A 78 -11.93 -1.79 6.65
C PRO A 78 -12.32 -0.45 6.00
N TRP A 79 -12.82 0.50 6.79
CA TRP A 79 -13.12 1.86 6.33
C TRP A 79 -11.90 2.57 5.73
N ARG A 80 -10.67 2.11 6.08
CA ARG A 80 -9.42 2.60 5.52
C ARG A 80 -9.30 2.44 4.01
N LEU A 81 -9.97 1.43 3.45
CA LEU A 81 -10.03 1.22 2.00
C LEU A 81 -10.70 2.39 1.26
N VAL A 82 -11.55 3.15 1.95
CA VAL A 82 -12.22 4.33 1.41
C VAL A 82 -11.47 5.60 1.80
N SER A 83 -11.10 5.78 3.08
CA SER A 83 -10.41 7.00 3.52
C SER A 83 -9.03 7.18 2.87
N ALA A 84 -8.33 6.08 2.57
CA ALA A 84 -7.06 6.12 1.84
C ALA A 84 -7.15 6.84 0.49
N MET A 85 -8.33 6.85 -0.14
CA MET A 85 -8.57 7.52 -1.41
C MET A 85 -8.50 9.05 -1.31
N PHE A 86 -8.58 9.61 -0.10
CA PHE A 86 -8.64 11.06 0.12
C PHE A 86 -7.41 11.62 0.85
N ILE A 87 -6.67 10.77 1.55
CA ILE A 87 -5.43 11.14 2.26
C ILE A 87 -4.28 11.20 1.27
N HIS A 88 -3.40 12.20 1.37
CA HIS A 88 -2.29 12.39 0.42
C HIS A 88 -0.93 12.49 1.10
N ILE A 89 0.08 11.95 0.42
CA ILE A 89 1.48 11.98 0.83
C ILE A 89 2.12 13.28 0.32
N GLY A 90 1.80 14.38 0.99
CA GLY A 90 2.39 15.69 0.72
C GLY A 90 1.83 16.46 -0.48
N VAL A 91 2.27 17.71 -0.61
CA VAL A 91 1.71 18.73 -1.51
C VAL A 91 1.93 18.42 -2.98
N LEU A 92 3.09 17.88 -3.35
CA LEU A 92 3.39 17.55 -4.74
C LEU A 92 2.51 16.39 -5.23
N HIS A 93 2.27 15.40 -4.37
CA HIS A 93 1.44 14.25 -4.72
C HIS A 93 -0.02 14.66 -4.91
N ILE A 94 -0.60 15.46 -4.01
CA ILE A 94 -1.97 15.97 -4.21
C ILE A 94 -2.06 16.83 -5.46
N LEU A 95 -1.08 17.71 -5.72
CA LEU A 95 -1.11 18.61 -6.88
C LEU A 95 -1.21 17.80 -8.18
N LEU A 96 -0.36 16.79 -8.33
CA LEU A 96 -0.35 15.91 -9.50
C LEU A 96 -1.68 15.14 -9.64
N ASN A 97 -2.22 14.61 -8.54
CA ASN A 97 -3.53 13.93 -8.57
C ASN A 97 -4.65 14.89 -9.00
N MET A 98 -4.69 16.10 -8.44
CA MET A 98 -5.75 17.06 -8.75
C MET A 98 -5.62 17.61 -10.18
N VAL A 99 -4.40 17.78 -10.70
CA VAL A 99 -4.17 18.09 -12.12
C VAL A 99 -4.68 16.97 -13.01
N CYS A 100 -4.37 15.71 -12.70
CA CYS A 100 -4.89 14.56 -13.45
C CYS A 100 -6.43 14.52 -13.41
N LEU A 101 -7.02 14.67 -12.23
CA LEU A 101 -8.46 14.63 -12.03
C LEU A 101 -9.17 15.81 -12.72
N ALA A 102 -8.58 17.01 -12.72
CA ALA A 102 -9.12 18.18 -13.41
C ALA A 102 -9.11 18.03 -14.94
N ASN A 103 -8.17 17.26 -15.49
CA ASN A 103 -8.10 17.01 -16.94
C ASN A 103 -9.00 15.83 -17.38
N LEU A 104 -9.01 14.73 -16.62
CA LEU A 104 -9.75 13.51 -16.99
C LEU A 104 -11.21 13.56 -16.53
N GLY A 105 -11.46 14.11 -15.34
CA GLY A 105 -12.76 14.15 -14.69
C GLY A 105 -13.86 14.79 -15.52
N PRO A 106 -13.69 16.00 -16.09
CA PRO A 106 -14.74 16.64 -16.88
C PRO A 106 -15.09 15.87 -18.15
N ILE A 107 -14.09 15.21 -18.77
CA ILE A 107 -14.30 14.35 -19.95
C ILE A 107 -15.11 13.11 -19.55
N ALA A 108 -14.73 12.45 -18.46
CA ALA A 108 -15.44 11.29 -17.94
C ALA A 108 -16.87 11.65 -17.48
N GLU A 109 -17.05 12.78 -16.80
CA GLU A 109 -18.34 13.28 -16.36
C GLU A 109 -19.27 13.60 -17.55
N LEU A 110 -18.72 14.11 -18.65
CA LEU A 110 -19.45 14.34 -19.89
C LEU A 110 -19.87 13.03 -20.58
N ILE A 111 -18.98 12.04 -20.65
CA ILE A 111 -19.19 10.76 -21.34
C ILE A 111 -20.07 9.79 -20.54
N PHE A 112 -19.88 9.71 -19.23
CA PHE A 112 -20.60 8.73 -18.39
C PHE A 112 -21.80 9.37 -17.67
N GLY A 113 -21.84 10.70 -17.56
CA GLY A 113 -22.74 11.39 -16.65
C GLY A 113 -22.28 11.29 -15.19
N TRP A 114 -22.64 12.28 -14.39
CA TRP A 114 -22.11 12.48 -13.04
C TRP A 114 -22.27 11.26 -12.11
N ARG A 115 -23.40 10.53 -12.16
CA ARG A 115 -23.68 9.36 -11.31
C ARG A 115 -22.74 8.19 -11.61
N ARG A 116 -22.57 7.88 -12.90
CA ARG A 116 -21.75 6.75 -13.35
C ARG A 116 -20.27 7.08 -13.22
N TYR A 117 -19.89 8.32 -13.54
CA TYR A 117 -18.55 8.83 -13.29
C TYR A 117 -18.16 8.70 -11.81
N PHE A 118 -19.01 9.17 -10.88
CA PHE A 118 -18.76 9.02 -9.45
C PHE A 118 -18.61 7.54 -9.04
N ALA A 119 -19.47 6.66 -9.54
CA ALA A 119 -19.40 5.24 -9.25
C ALA A 119 -18.12 4.58 -9.82
N ILE A 120 -17.70 4.94 -11.04
CA ILE A 120 -16.44 4.47 -11.63
C ILE A 120 -15.26 4.91 -10.76
N TYR A 121 -15.23 6.18 -10.35
CA TYR A 121 -14.19 6.71 -9.47
C TYR A 121 -14.13 5.91 -8.15
N LEU A 122 -15.28 5.76 -7.48
CA LEU A 122 -15.36 5.11 -6.18
C LEU A 122 -14.98 3.62 -6.24
N LEU A 123 -15.57 2.86 -7.18
CA LEU A 123 -15.33 1.42 -7.31
C LEU A 123 -13.89 1.12 -7.74
N SER A 124 -13.32 1.93 -8.64
CA SER A 124 -11.93 1.74 -9.07
C SER A 124 -10.95 2.07 -7.94
N GLY A 125 -11.21 3.13 -7.17
CA GLY A 125 -10.41 3.45 -5.99
C GLY A 125 -10.49 2.38 -4.90
N LEU A 126 -11.68 1.82 -4.66
CA LEU A 126 -11.86 0.73 -3.72
C LEU A 126 -11.16 -0.55 -4.18
N ALA A 127 -11.29 -0.89 -5.47
CA ALA A 127 -10.60 -2.03 -6.06
C ALA A 127 -9.07 -1.87 -5.97
N GLY A 128 -8.55 -0.68 -6.27
CA GLY A 128 -7.14 -0.35 -6.07
C GLY A 128 -6.71 -0.51 -4.62
N SER A 129 -7.51 -0.02 -3.66
CA SER A 129 -7.20 -0.14 -2.23
C SER A 129 -7.23 -1.59 -1.74
N VAL A 130 -8.13 -2.43 -2.27
CA VAL A 130 -8.17 -3.88 -1.97
C VAL A 130 -6.97 -4.60 -2.60
N ALA A 131 -6.63 -4.28 -3.85
CA ALA A 131 -5.46 -4.86 -4.52
C ALA A 131 -4.16 -4.51 -3.80
N SER A 132 -4.01 -3.24 -3.40
CA SER A 132 -2.95 -2.75 -2.53
C SER A 132 -2.87 -3.55 -1.22
N ALA A 133 -3.95 -3.58 -0.45
CA ALA A 133 -3.97 -4.22 0.85
C ALA A 133 -3.72 -5.74 0.78
N GLY A 134 -4.16 -6.39 -0.30
CA GLY A 134 -4.00 -7.83 -0.51
C GLY A 134 -2.63 -8.24 -1.05
N LEU A 135 -2.06 -7.49 -1.99
CA LEU A 135 -0.80 -7.84 -2.66
C LEU A 135 0.42 -7.24 -1.95
N HIS A 136 0.28 -6.03 -1.39
CA HIS A 136 1.35 -5.31 -0.70
C HIS A 136 0.88 -4.80 0.67
N PRO A 137 0.50 -5.68 1.61
CA PRO A 137 -0.14 -5.30 2.87
C PRO A 137 0.69 -4.34 3.74
N MET A 138 2.01 -4.30 3.57
CA MET A 138 2.91 -3.46 4.38
C MET A 138 3.13 -2.05 3.81
N ILE A 139 2.65 -1.76 2.60
CA ILE A 139 2.73 -0.42 2.02
C ILE A 139 1.64 0.46 2.64
N VAL A 140 2.01 1.69 3.03
CA VAL A 140 1.04 2.71 3.44
C VAL A 140 0.46 3.35 2.18
N ALA A 141 -0.77 2.98 1.85
CA ALA A 141 -1.49 3.48 0.69
C ALA A 141 -2.21 4.78 1.04
N ALA A 142 -1.89 5.86 0.32
CA ALA A 142 -2.56 7.15 0.45
C ALA A 142 -2.59 7.85 -0.91
N GLY A 143 -3.79 8.20 -1.38
CA GLY A 143 -4.01 9.09 -2.50
C GLY A 143 -5.19 8.67 -3.37
N ALA A 144 -5.73 9.64 -4.10
CA ALA A 144 -6.81 9.45 -5.07
C ALA A 144 -6.38 8.66 -6.32
N SER A 145 -5.09 8.36 -6.46
CA SER A 145 -4.48 7.84 -7.68
C SER A 145 -5.16 6.57 -8.22
N GLY A 146 -5.45 5.56 -7.39
CA GLY A 146 -6.16 4.35 -7.85
C GLY A 146 -7.52 4.65 -8.51
N ALA A 147 -8.27 5.62 -7.99
CA ALA A 147 -9.52 6.06 -8.58
C ALA A 147 -9.30 6.82 -9.90
N ILE A 148 -8.29 7.69 -9.96
CA ILE A 148 -7.92 8.46 -11.17
C ILE A 148 -7.45 7.51 -12.29
N PHE A 149 -6.63 6.51 -11.96
CA PHE A 149 -6.24 5.46 -12.91
C PHE A 149 -7.45 4.66 -13.40
N GLY A 150 -8.46 4.44 -12.55
CA GLY A 150 -9.74 3.88 -12.98
C GLY A 150 -10.51 4.76 -13.95
N VAL A 151 -10.58 6.08 -13.68
CA VAL A 151 -11.17 7.03 -14.63
C VAL A 151 -10.42 7.01 -15.96
N ALA A 152 -9.08 6.96 -15.93
CA ALA A 152 -8.25 6.84 -17.12
C ALA A 152 -8.52 5.52 -17.88
N GLY A 153 -8.56 4.40 -17.18
CA GLY A 153 -8.89 3.08 -17.74
C GLY A 153 -10.27 3.06 -18.38
N ALA A 154 -11.26 3.69 -17.73
CA ALA A 154 -12.61 3.82 -18.27
C ALA A 154 -12.64 4.63 -19.58
N LEU A 155 -11.93 5.76 -19.63
CA LEU A 155 -11.81 6.58 -20.84
C LEU A 155 -11.11 5.82 -21.98
N VAL A 156 -10.02 5.11 -21.68
CA VAL A 156 -9.31 4.27 -22.66
C VAL A 156 -10.24 3.18 -23.22
N GLY A 157 -10.99 2.49 -22.35
CA GLY A 157 -11.94 1.46 -22.76
C GLY A 157 -13.01 1.98 -23.71
N VAL A 158 -13.54 3.18 -23.47
CA VAL A 158 -14.52 3.79 -24.38
C VAL A 158 -13.88 4.27 -25.69
N VAL A 159 -12.73 4.94 -25.64
CA VAL A 159 -12.10 5.55 -26.83
C VAL A 159 -11.63 4.51 -27.86
N TYR A 160 -11.15 3.34 -27.40
CA TYR A 160 -10.61 2.29 -28.26
C TYR A 160 -11.60 1.21 -28.65
N LEU A 161 -12.49 0.80 -27.73
CA LEU A 161 -13.31 -0.39 -27.93
C LEU A 161 -14.77 -0.05 -28.23
N ARG A 162 -15.14 1.23 -28.21
CA ARG A 162 -16.48 1.67 -28.55
C ARG A 162 -16.44 2.74 -29.61
N ASP A 163 -17.21 2.53 -30.67
CA ASP A 163 -17.39 3.53 -31.70
C ASP A 163 -18.34 4.59 -31.15
N VAL A 164 -17.78 5.65 -30.56
CA VAL A 164 -18.52 6.79 -30.02
C VAL A 164 -18.31 7.95 -30.99
N PRO A 165 -19.21 8.15 -31.98
CA PRO A 165 -19.05 9.17 -33.04
C PRO A 165 -18.88 10.59 -32.47
N ALA A 166 -19.44 10.79 -31.29
CA ALA A 166 -19.38 11.96 -30.43
C ALA A 166 -17.94 12.40 -30.06
N LEU A 167 -17.00 11.46 -29.89
CA LEU A 167 -15.59 11.75 -29.60
C LEU A 167 -14.79 12.04 -30.88
N VAL A 168 -15.24 11.49 -32.03
CA VAL A 168 -14.62 11.66 -33.35
C VAL A 168 -14.93 13.05 -33.94
N SER A 169 -16.09 13.63 -33.62
CA SER A 169 -16.47 14.98 -34.06
C SER A 169 -15.91 16.11 -33.18
N ALA A 170 -15.65 15.87 -31.89
CA ALA A 170 -15.16 16.88 -30.95
C ALA A 170 -13.66 17.23 -31.11
N ARG A 171 -12.85 16.33 -31.67
CA ARG A 171 -11.45 16.56 -32.11
C ARG A 171 -11.00 15.31 -32.86
N GLY A 172 -10.51 15.44 -34.10
CA GLY A 172 -10.18 14.33 -35.01
C GLY A 172 -9.13 13.31 -34.51
N ARG A 173 -8.45 12.56 -35.41
CA ARG A 173 -7.48 11.49 -35.04
C ARG A 173 -6.40 11.90 -34.01
N LEU A 174 -6.02 13.18 -33.96
CA LEU A 174 -5.12 13.75 -32.93
C LEU A 174 -5.71 13.75 -31.50
N GLY A 175 -7.04 13.75 -31.34
CA GLY A 175 -7.73 13.72 -30.06
C GLY A 175 -7.65 12.36 -29.36
N LYS A 176 -7.76 11.25 -30.11
CA LYS A 176 -7.60 9.89 -29.56
C LYS A 176 -6.16 9.64 -29.10
N LEU A 177 -5.17 9.94 -29.95
CA LEU A 177 -3.75 9.87 -29.57
C LEU A 177 -3.39 10.87 -28.46
N GLY A 178 -4.03 12.03 -28.40
CA GLY A 178 -3.81 13.04 -27.36
C GLY A 178 -4.30 12.59 -25.98
N ILE A 179 -5.51 12.04 -25.86
CA ILE A 179 -6.03 11.51 -24.58
C ILE A 179 -5.18 10.33 -24.11
N VAL A 180 -4.83 9.43 -25.02
CA VAL A 180 -4.03 8.25 -24.71
C VAL A 180 -2.60 8.65 -24.36
N GLY A 181 -1.99 9.54 -25.14
CA GLY A 181 -0.66 10.09 -24.86
C GLY A 181 -0.64 10.86 -23.54
N PHE A 182 -1.69 11.60 -23.21
CA PHE A 182 -1.83 12.30 -21.93
C PHE A 182 -1.99 11.32 -20.77
N VAL A 183 -2.86 10.31 -20.90
CA VAL A 183 -3.03 9.24 -19.91
C VAL A 183 -1.71 8.48 -19.72
N MET A 184 -1.03 8.10 -20.81
CA MET A 184 0.26 7.41 -20.80
C MET A 184 1.38 8.27 -20.24
N TYR A 185 1.41 9.57 -20.51
CA TYR A 185 2.36 10.50 -19.90
C TYR A 185 2.17 10.57 -18.39
N ASN A 186 0.92 10.74 -17.92
CA ASN A 186 0.62 10.76 -16.49
C ASN A 186 0.86 9.40 -15.81
N LEU A 187 0.63 8.28 -16.53
CA LEU A 187 1.02 6.92 -16.13
C LEU A 187 2.54 6.84 -15.99
N VAL A 188 3.33 7.13 -17.02
CA VAL A 188 4.79 6.97 -17.02
C VAL A 188 5.45 7.86 -15.96
N TRP A 189 5.04 9.12 -15.86
CA TRP A 189 5.57 10.03 -14.82
C TRP A 189 5.14 9.59 -13.41
N GLY A 190 3.92 9.05 -13.26
CA GLY A 190 3.42 8.48 -12.00
C GLY A 190 4.12 7.18 -11.58
N PHE A 191 4.54 6.35 -12.54
CA PHE A 191 5.22 5.06 -12.31
C PHE A 191 6.75 5.19 -12.16
N ALA A 192 7.36 6.31 -12.61
CA ALA A 192 8.81 6.50 -12.61
C ALA A 192 9.42 6.79 -11.21
N ARG A 193 8.63 6.89 -10.14
CA ARG A 193 9.12 7.06 -8.77
C ARG A 193 9.03 5.76 -7.97
N THR A 194 10.16 5.34 -7.42
CA THR A 194 10.27 4.21 -6.48
C THR A 194 9.47 4.48 -5.19
N GLY A 195 8.69 3.50 -4.72
CA GLY A 195 7.89 3.62 -3.48
C GLY A 195 6.39 3.89 -3.68
N ILE A 196 5.91 3.85 -4.92
CA ILE A 196 4.49 4.02 -5.29
C ILE A 196 3.80 2.66 -5.41
N ASP A 197 2.56 2.56 -4.89
CA ASP A 197 1.78 1.34 -4.91
C ASP A 197 1.20 1.03 -6.30
N ASN A 198 1.99 0.32 -7.11
CA ASN A 198 1.60 -0.10 -8.45
C ASN A 198 0.38 -1.04 -8.45
N ALA A 199 0.13 -1.79 -7.36
CA ALA A 199 -1.04 -2.68 -7.29
C ALA A 199 -2.34 -1.87 -7.22
N ALA A 200 -2.34 -0.75 -6.47
CA ALA A 200 -3.48 0.16 -6.43
C ALA A 200 -3.79 0.75 -7.81
N HIS A 201 -2.77 1.13 -8.57
CA HIS A 201 -2.91 1.76 -9.88
C HIS A 201 -3.39 0.77 -10.94
N VAL A 202 -2.77 -0.41 -11.00
CA VAL A 202 -3.16 -1.48 -11.92
C VAL A 202 -4.57 -1.97 -11.63
N GLY A 203 -4.90 -2.19 -10.35
CA GLY A 203 -6.23 -2.61 -9.91
C GLY A 203 -7.31 -1.59 -10.29
N GLY A 204 -7.05 -0.31 -10.02
CA GLY A 204 -7.94 0.78 -10.40
C GLY A 204 -8.16 0.88 -11.92
N LEU A 205 -7.07 0.90 -12.70
CA LEU A 205 -7.11 0.97 -14.16
C LEU A 205 -7.90 -0.19 -14.78
N ALA A 206 -7.62 -1.43 -14.34
CA ALA A 206 -8.28 -2.62 -14.85
C ALA A 206 -9.79 -2.59 -14.58
N VAL A 207 -10.19 -2.26 -13.35
CA VAL A 207 -11.61 -2.20 -12.98
C VAL A 207 -12.33 -1.08 -13.73
N GLY A 208 -11.73 0.11 -13.82
CA GLY A 208 -12.30 1.21 -14.59
C GLY A 208 -12.51 0.86 -16.06
N PHE A 209 -11.52 0.20 -16.69
CA PHE A 209 -11.62 -0.30 -18.05
C PHE A 209 -12.76 -1.30 -18.23
N LEU A 210 -12.84 -2.32 -17.36
CA LEU A 210 -13.89 -3.36 -17.43
C LEU A 210 -15.30 -2.79 -17.19
N ILE A 211 -15.45 -1.85 -16.26
CA ILE A 211 -16.73 -1.18 -16.01
C ILE A 211 -17.16 -0.40 -17.26
N ALA A 212 -16.23 0.30 -17.92
CA ALA A 212 -16.56 1.09 -19.10
C ALA A 212 -16.96 0.24 -20.32
N LEU A 213 -16.46 -1.00 -20.42
CA LEU A 213 -16.85 -1.95 -21.47
C LEU A 213 -18.25 -2.50 -21.32
N THR A 214 -18.87 -2.35 -20.16
CA THR A 214 -20.15 -2.99 -19.83
C THR A 214 -21.23 -1.96 -19.54
N ILE A 215 -20.88 -0.80 -18.98
CA ILE A 215 -21.80 0.31 -18.77
C ILE A 215 -22.16 0.97 -20.11
N PRO A 216 -23.45 1.22 -20.40
CA PRO A 216 -23.88 2.02 -21.54
C PRO A 216 -23.24 3.42 -21.51
N VAL A 217 -22.55 3.77 -22.58
CA VAL A 217 -22.01 5.12 -22.78
C VAL A 217 -23.16 6.04 -23.20
N ALA A 218 -23.05 7.30 -22.82
CA ALA A 218 -23.81 8.39 -23.39
C ALA A 218 -24.06 8.22 -24.91
N GLY A 219 -25.32 8.20 -25.33
CA GLY A 219 -25.72 7.99 -26.73
C GLY A 219 -26.47 6.70 -27.06
N SER A 220 -26.56 5.70 -26.16
CA SER A 220 -27.44 4.55 -26.40
C SER A 220 -28.90 4.93 -26.18
N GLN A 221 -29.78 4.64 -27.14
CA GLN A 221 -31.22 4.97 -27.10
C GLN A 221 -32.02 4.24 -25.99
N GLU A 222 -31.37 3.68 -24.98
CA GLU A 222 -31.91 2.58 -24.19
C GLU A 222 -32.55 2.98 -22.84
N GLY A 223 -32.77 4.28 -22.57
CA GLY A 223 -33.61 4.76 -21.45
C GLY A 223 -33.40 4.03 -20.09
N HIS A 224 -34.49 3.55 -19.49
CA HIS A 224 -34.48 2.79 -18.23
C HIS A 224 -33.70 1.46 -18.30
N ALA A 225 -33.61 0.82 -19.48
CA ALA A 225 -32.88 -0.43 -19.64
C ALA A 225 -31.36 -0.24 -19.58
N ALA A 226 -30.85 0.89 -20.08
CA ALA A 226 -29.45 1.28 -19.89
C ALA A 226 -29.14 1.63 -18.43
N ALA A 227 -30.06 2.31 -17.75
CA ALA A 227 -29.92 2.58 -16.31
C ALA A 227 -29.87 1.27 -15.49
N ARG A 228 -30.80 0.34 -15.76
CA ARG A 228 -30.83 -0.98 -15.10
C ARG A 228 -29.56 -1.80 -15.35
N ARG A 229 -29.06 -1.84 -16.59
CA ARG A 229 -27.77 -2.48 -16.92
C ARG A 229 -26.60 -1.84 -16.19
N SER A 230 -26.55 -0.51 -16.13
CA SER A 230 -25.51 0.20 -15.37
C SER A 230 -25.55 -0.19 -13.89
N SER A 231 -26.74 -0.19 -13.27
CA SER A 231 -26.89 -0.59 -11.87
C SER A 231 -26.46 -2.03 -11.61
N LEU A 232 -26.80 -2.96 -12.52
CA LEU A 232 -26.39 -4.36 -12.41
C LEU A 232 -24.87 -4.50 -12.49
N VAL A 233 -24.22 -3.88 -13.47
CA VAL A 233 -22.76 -3.89 -13.62
C VAL A 233 -22.05 -3.33 -12.38
N LEU A 234 -22.53 -2.20 -11.87
CA LEU A 234 -21.96 -1.55 -10.68
C LEU A 234 -22.14 -2.43 -9.43
N LEU A 235 -23.31 -3.07 -9.28
CA LEU A 235 -23.58 -4.01 -8.19
C LEU A 235 -22.69 -5.24 -8.29
N THR A 236 -22.55 -5.83 -9.47
CA THR A 236 -21.64 -6.97 -9.70
C THR A 236 -20.20 -6.57 -9.39
N GLY A 237 -19.75 -5.40 -9.84
CA GLY A 237 -18.42 -4.87 -9.51
C GLY A 237 -18.20 -4.75 -8.01
N LEU A 238 -19.17 -4.19 -7.28
CA LEU A 238 -19.11 -4.08 -5.82
C LEU A 238 -19.04 -5.46 -5.13
N VAL A 239 -19.83 -6.43 -5.59
CA VAL A 239 -19.82 -7.81 -5.07
C VAL A 239 -18.47 -8.48 -5.32
N LEU A 240 -17.88 -8.31 -6.52
CA LEU A 240 -16.56 -8.85 -6.84
C LEU A 240 -15.46 -8.22 -5.97
N ILE A 241 -15.51 -6.91 -5.75
CA ILE A 241 -14.57 -6.21 -4.85
C ILE A 241 -14.73 -6.70 -3.41
N ALA A 242 -15.97 -6.89 -2.93
CA ALA A 242 -16.22 -7.45 -1.61
C ALA A 242 -15.71 -8.89 -1.47
N GLY A 243 -15.90 -9.73 -2.51
CA GLY A 243 -15.33 -11.08 -2.56
C GLY A 243 -13.81 -11.08 -2.54
N ALA A 244 -13.17 -10.20 -3.33
CA ALA A 244 -11.72 -10.03 -3.34
C ALA A 244 -11.19 -9.56 -1.98
N TYR A 245 -11.89 -8.64 -1.32
CA TYR A 245 -11.57 -8.19 0.04
C TYR A 245 -11.64 -9.36 1.05
N LEU A 246 -12.72 -10.15 1.02
CA LEU A 246 -12.86 -11.32 1.90
C LEU A 246 -11.78 -12.37 1.64
N GLY A 247 -11.41 -12.59 0.37
CA GLY A 247 -10.30 -13.46 -0.02
C GLY A 247 -8.96 -12.96 0.52
N ALA A 248 -8.62 -11.69 0.29
CA ALA A 248 -7.42 -11.05 0.80
C ALA A 248 -7.34 -11.11 2.32
N ARG A 249 -8.45 -10.86 3.01
CA ARG A 249 -8.54 -10.95 4.48
C ARG A 249 -8.27 -12.37 4.99
N ARG A 250 -8.82 -13.40 4.35
CA ARG A 250 -8.55 -14.80 4.71
C ARG A 250 -7.11 -15.18 4.49
N LEU A 251 -6.52 -14.80 3.35
CA LEU A 251 -5.12 -15.06 3.05
C LEU A 251 -4.20 -14.34 4.03
N ASN A 252 -4.53 -13.11 4.42
CA ASN A 252 -3.78 -12.36 5.42
C ASN A 252 -3.88 -13.02 6.81
N ALA A 253 -5.06 -13.47 7.22
CA ALA A 253 -5.25 -14.19 8.48
C ALA A 253 -4.47 -15.50 8.51
N ALA A 254 -4.47 -16.28 7.42
CA ALA A 254 -3.71 -17.51 7.30
C ALA A 254 -2.18 -17.26 7.29
N HIS A 255 -1.71 -16.16 6.67
CA HIS A 255 -0.30 -15.75 6.75
C HIS A 255 0.09 -15.33 8.15
N VAL A 256 -0.79 -14.62 8.87
CA VAL A 256 -0.55 -14.27 10.27
C VAL A 256 -0.48 -15.55 11.10
N GLU A 257 -1.45 -16.46 10.99
CA GLU A 257 -1.52 -17.72 11.73
C GLU A 257 -0.33 -18.66 11.42
N SER A 258 0.05 -18.80 10.15
CA SER A 258 1.26 -19.57 9.78
C SER A 258 2.55 -18.88 10.23
N ALA A 259 2.63 -17.55 10.21
CA ALA A 259 3.75 -16.82 10.78
C ALA A 259 3.80 -16.97 12.31
N THR A 260 2.67 -16.99 13.03
CA THR A 260 2.65 -17.27 14.47
C THR A 260 3.08 -18.71 14.77
N VAL A 261 2.66 -19.69 13.96
CA VAL A 261 3.07 -21.10 14.10
C VAL A 261 4.56 -21.30 13.75
N GLN A 262 5.07 -20.58 12.76
CA GLN A 262 6.47 -20.65 12.34
C GLN A 262 7.40 -19.89 13.29
N HIS A 263 6.92 -18.80 13.88
CA HIS A 263 7.61 -18.08 14.96
C HIS A 263 7.59 -18.91 16.26
N ASN A 264 6.48 -19.55 16.58
CA ASN A 264 6.42 -20.48 17.71
C ASN A 264 7.37 -21.67 17.53
N THR A 265 7.62 -22.19 16.31
CA THR A 265 8.60 -23.28 16.11
C THR A 265 10.06 -22.79 16.13
N THR A 266 10.35 -21.54 15.77
CA THR A 266 11.70 -20.97 15.92
C THR A 266 12.01 -20.57 17.36
N VAL A 267 11.02 -20.02 18.08
CA VAL A 267 11.10 -19.77 19.53
C VAL A 267 11.17 -21.08 20.31
N ASP A 268 10.37 -22.09 19.95
CA ASP A 268 10.38 -23.43 20.56
C ASP A 268 11.70 -24.18 20.28
N LEU A 269 12.36 -23.96 19.14
CA LEU A 269 13.69 -24.51 18.88
C LEU A 269 14.77 -23.83 19.72
N VAL A 270 14.70 -22.50 19.90
CA VAL A 270 15.61 -21.72 20.75
C VAL A 270 15.41 -22.05 22.24
N ASP A 271 14.17 -22.21 22.69
CA ASP A 271 13.83 -22.55 24.07
C ASP A 271 14.17 -24.02 24.42
N ARG A 272 14.00 -24.95 23.47
CA ARG A 272 14.43 -26.36 23.63
C ARG A 272 15.95 -26.51 23.69
N LEU A 273 16.69 -25.71 22.93
CA LEU A 273 18.16 -25.67 23.00
C LEU A 273 18.66 -24.95 24.26
N ALA A 274 17.86 -24.07 24.86
CA ALA A 274 18.15 -23.38 26.12
C ALA A 274 17.75 -24.17 27.39
N GLY A 275 17.21 -25.39 27.27
CA GLY A 275 16.91 -26.28 28.40
C GLY A 275 15.77 -25.80 29.33
N ARG A 276 14.91 -24.88 28.88
CA ARG A 276 13.78 -24.39 29.69
C ARG A 276 12.53 -25.21 29.39
N SER A 277 12.07 -25.99 30.38
CA SER A 277 10.75 -26.63 30.33
C SER A 277 9.68 -25.56 30.57
N VAL A 278 8.77 -25.36 29.61
CA VAL A 278 7.68 -24.40 29.74
C VAL A 278 6.36 -25.08 29.40
N ALA A 279 5.51 -25.24 30.42
CA ALA A 279 4.10 -25.59 30.27
C ALA A 279 3.36 -24.49 29.48
N PRO A 280 2.22 -24.77 28.83
CA PRO A 280 1.54 -23.79 27.98
C PRO A 280 0.96 -22.66 28.85
N VAL A 281 1.68 -21.55 28.95
CA VAL A 281 1.18 -20.30 29.53
C VAL A 281 0.24 -19.68 28.49
N ALA A 282 -1.00 -19.39 28.87
CA ALA A 282 -1.94 -18.68 28.02
C ALA A 282 -1.30 -17.36 27.54
N GLN A 283 -0.97 -17.28 26.26
CA GLN A 283 -0.21 -16.17 25.68
C GLN A 283 -1.09 -14.91 25.71
N LYS A 284 -0.68 -13.92 26.52
CA LYS A 284 -1.37 -12.63 26.65
C LYS A 284 -1.26 -11.90 25.31
N ARG A 285 -2.35 -11.27 24.85
CA ARG A 285 -2.35 -10.55 23.56
C ARG A 285 -1.27 -9.46 23.54
N PRO A 286 -0.50 -9.30 22.45
CA PRO A 286 0.61 -8.35 22.41
C PRO A 286 0.19 -6.90 22.73
N GLU A 287 -1.02 -6.50 22.37
CA GLU A 287 -1.56 -5.16 22.67
C GLU A 287 -1.79 -4.95 24.17
N ASP A 288 -2.19 -6.00 24.90
CA ASP A 288 -2.36 -5.95 26.35
C ASP A 288 -1.00 -5.87 27.06
N VAL A 289 0.03 -6.53 26.50
CA VAL A 289 1.43 -6.44 26.97
C VAL A 289 1.98 -5.03 26.77
N VAL A 290 1.75 -4.41 25.61
CA VAL A 290 2.17 -3.02 25.35
C VAL A 290 1.57 -2.08 26.41
N ARG A 291 0.26 -2.18 26.68
CA ARG A 291 -0.42 -1.30 27.64
C ARG A 291 0.12 -1.44 29.06
N GLU A 292 0.37 -2.68 29.48
CA GLU A 292 0.90 -2.99 30.81
C GLU A 292 2.35 -2.52 30.95
N ALA A 293 3.20 -2.85 29.98
CA ALA A 293 4.60 -2.45 29.97
C ALA A 293 4.75 -0.92 29.95
N GLN A 294 3.95 -0.20 29.15
CA GLN A 294 3.91 1.27 29.18
C GLN A 294 3.47 1.83 30.52
N THR A 295 2.59 1.13 31.25
CA THR A 295 2.15 1.55 32.58
C THR A 295 3.25 1.33 33.62
N ALA A 296 3.94 0.20 33.57
CA ALA A 296 5.11 -0.05 34.42
C ALA A 296 6.21 1.01 34.20
N LEU A 297 6.49 1.34 32.93
CA LEU A 297 7.51 2.33 32.57
C LEU A 297 7.16 3.78 32.98
N ARG A 298 5.90 4.07 33.33
CA ARG A 298 5.53 5.37 33.92
C ARG A 298 5.98 5.49 35.38
N GLY A 299 5.99 4.38 36.13
CA GLY A 299 6.47 4.34 37.51
C GLY A 299 7.98 4.10 37.60
N HIS A 300 8.51 3.26 36.72
CA HIS A 300 9.92 2.87 36.67
C HIS A 300 10.45 2.97 35.23
N PRO A 301 10.92 4.16 34.79
CA PRO A 301 11.30 4.41 33.39
C PRO A 301 12.34 3.45 32.83
N ASP A 302 13.23 2.92 33.67
CA ASP A 302 14.35 2.06 33.28
C ASP A 302 14.16 0.59 33.68
N ASP A 303 12.91 0.17 33.92
CA ASP A 303 12.59 -1.25 34.14
C ASP A 303 12.91 -2.08 32.89
N THR A 304 13.99 -2.87 32.97
CA THR A 304 14.50 -3.71 31.89
C THR A 304 13.51 -4.80 31.49
N THR A 305 12.71 -5.31 32.43
CA THR A 305 11.70 -6.34 32.16
C THR A 305 10.55 -5.74 31.36
N ALA A 306 10.08 -4.57 31.77
CA ALA A 306 9.03 -3.85 31.05
C ALA A 306 9.51 -3.38 29.66
N LEU A 307 10.76 -2.92 29.53
CA LEU A 307 11.35 -2.56 28.23
C LEU A 307 11.50 -3.76 27.29
N ALA A 308 11.94 -4.91 27.81
CA ALA A 308 12.04 -6.14 27.03
C ALA A 308 10.67 -6.62 26.56
N ALA A 309 9.68 -6.66 27.47
CA ALA A 309 8.31 -7.02 27.14
C ALA A 309 7.69 -6.07 26.10
N LEU A 310 7.94 -4.76 26.24
CA LEU A 310 7.48 -3.75 25.30
C LEU A 310 8.11 -3.92 23.91
N GLY A 311 9.42 -4.13 23.85
CA GLY A 311 10.14 -4.34 22.60
C GLY A 311 9.68 -5.61 21.88
N SER A 312 9.55 -6.72 22.61
CA SER A 312 9.05 -7.99 22.05
C SER A 312 7.60 -7.87 21.58
N ALA A 313 6.72 -7.22 22.36
CA ALA A 313 5.34 -7.02 21.95
C ALA A 313 5.24 -6.14 20.69
N PHE A 314 6.05 -5.08 20.58
CA PHE A 314 6.11 -4.28 19.35
C PHE A 314 6.69 -5.06 18.17
N TYR A 315 7.67 -5.92 18.41
CA TYR A 315 8.26 -6.80 17.39
C TYR A 315 7.20 -7.79 16.85
N GLU A 316 6.44 -8.43 17.74
CA GLU A 316 5.33 -9.32 17.36
C GLU A 316 4.23 -8.58 16.57
N LEU A 317 3.95 -7.33 16.96
CA LEU A 317 3.02 -6.45 16.25
C LEU A 317 3.59 -5.90 14.93
N LYS A 318 4.82 -6.27 14.54
CA LYS A 318 5.56 -5.77 13.37
C LYS A 318 5.72 -4.24 13.36
N GLN A 319 5.67 -3.64 14.54
CA GLN A 319 5.91 -2.23 14.78
C GLN A 319 7.41 -2.00 14.97
N TRP A 320 8.17 -2.22 13.89
CA TRP A 320 9.63 -2.26 13.92
C TRP A 320 10.29 -1.01 14.50
N PRO A 321 9.86 0.23 14.15
CA PRO A 321 10.43 1.44 14.76
C PRO A 321 10.27 1.48 16.29
N GLN A 322 9.10 1.10 16.79
CA GLN A 322 8.81 1.06 18.23
C GLN A 322 9.59 -0.05 18.94
N ALA A 323 9.71 -1.22 18.30
CA ALA A 323 10.53 -2.32 18.79
C ALA A 323 12.01 -1.92 18.89
N VAL A 324 12.56 -1.33 17.84
CA VAL A 324 13.91 -0.76 17.82
C VAL A 324 14.09 0.26 18.94
N HIS A 325 13.14 1.18 19.13
CA HIS A 325 13.24 2.18 20.20
C HIS A 325 13.31 1.53 21.60
N ALA A 326 12.45 0.56 21.87
CA ALA A 326 12.44 -0.15 23.16
C ALA A 326 13.73 -0.96 23.38
N PHE A 327 14.16 -1.74 22.39
CA PHE A 327 15.41 -2.51 22.47
C PHE A 327 16.66 -1.62 22.53
N ALA A 328 16.67 -0.46 21.88
CA ALA A 328 17.76 0.52 21.95
C ALA A 328 17.85 1.21 23.33
N ARG A 329 16.73 1.33 24.05
CA ARG A 329 16.75 1.75 25.46
C ARG A 329 17.29 0.63 26.34
N LEU A 330 16.85 -0.60 26.11
CA LEU A 330 17.27 -1.77 26.87
C LEU A 330 18.79 -2.00 26.78
N THR A 331 19.37 -1.92 25.59
CA THR A 331 20.83 -2.08 25.36
C THR A 331 21.71 -0.97 25.95
N ARG A 332 21.12 0.21 26.26
CA ARG A 332 21.80 1.29 26.99
C ARG A 332 21.84 1.05 28.49
N ILE A 333 20.86 0.32 29.02
CA ILE A 333 20.77 -0.01 30.45
C ILE A 333 21.61 -1.26 30.74
N ASP A 334 21.44 -2.31 29.92
CA ASP A 334 22.23 -3.53 29.97
C ASP A 334 22.97 -3.71 28.64
N SER A 335 24.29 -3.46 28.68
CA SER A 335 25.15 -3.52 27.50
C SER A 335 25.93 -4.84 27.37
N THR A 336 25.77 -5.78 28.30
CA THR A 336 26.52 -7.04 28.35
C THR A 336 25.67 -8.25 27.93
N ASN A 337 24.35 -8.10 27.82
CA ASN A 337 23.46 -9.15 27.36
C ASN A 337 23.39 -9.25 25.83
N ALA A 338 23.97 -10.33 25.27
CA ALA A 338 24.00 -10.57 23.83
C ALA A 338 22.60 -10.61 23.19
N SER A 339 21.62 -11.25 23.82
CA SER A 339 20.27 -11.42 23.27
C SER A 339 19.54 -10.09 23.06
N MET A 340 19.80 -9.08 23.90
CA MET A 340 19.21 -7.75 23.74
C MET A 340 19.76 -7.03 22.51
N TRP A 341 21.07 -7.15 22.28
CA TRP A 341 21.73 -6.63 21.07
C TRP A 341 21.27 -7.37 19.81
N THR A 342 21.05 -8.68 19.90
CA THR A 342 20.48 -9.50 18.83
C THR A 342 19.07 -9.05 18.45
N ASN A 343 18.20 -8.85 19.44
CA ASN A 343 16.83 -8.39 19.22
C ASN A 343 16.79 -6.99 18.59
N LEU A 344 17.67 -6.08 19.01
CA LEU A 344 17.81 -4.76 18.38
C LEU A 344 18.25 -4.87 16.92
N GLY A 345 19.28 -5.68 16.66
CA GLY A 345 19.79 -5.92 15.31
C GLY A 345 18.77 -6.54 14.37
N ASP A 346 18.04 -7.55 14.85
CA ASP A 346 16.99 -8.20 14.05
C ASP A 346 15.78 -7.28 13.85
N ALA A 347 15.44 -6.44 14.83
CA ALA A 347 14.41 -5.41 14.66
C ALA A 347 14.78 -4.41 13.56
N TYR A 348 16.05 -3.98 13.47
CA TYR A 348 16.54 -3.14 12.37
C TYR A 348 16.49 -3.86 11.01
N LEU A 349 16.86 -5.14 10.95
CA LEU A 349 16.74 -5.94 9.73
C LEU A 349 15.30 -6.03 9.23
N ASN A 350 14.35 -6.33 10.12
CA ASN A 350 12.93 -6.43 9.76
C ASN A 350 12.32 -5.07 9.39
N TRP A 351 12.88 -3.98 9.90
CA TRP A 351 12.53 -2.62 9.46
C TRP A 351 13.07 -2.27 8.06
N GLY A 352 14.03 -3.04 7.52
CA GLY A 352 14.71 -2.74 6.25
C GLY A 352 15.94 -1.85 6.40
N HIS A 353 16.39 -1.63 7.63
CA HIS A 353 17.53 -0.79 8.01
C HIS A 353 18.80 -1.63 8.20
N ALA A 354 19.19 -2.36 7.14
CA ALA A 354 20.27 -3.35 7.22
C ALA A 354 21.64 -2.77 7.60
N ALA A 355 21.95 -1.53 7.21
CA ALA A 355 23.18 -0.86 7.60
C ALA A 355 23.21 -0.55 9.12
N ASP A 356 22.08 -0.10 9.67
CA ASP A 356 21.94 0.22 11.09
C ASP A 356 21.98 -1.04 11.98
N ALA A 357 21.56 -2.19 11.44
CA ALA A 357 21.61 -3.48 12.11
C ALA A 357 23.04 -4.00 12.37
N VAL A 358 24.04 -3.53 11.60
CA VAL A 358 25.41 -4.05 11.68
C VAL A 358 26.02 -3.84 13.07
N HIS A 359 25.95 -2.62 13.62
CA HIS A 359 26.57 -2.32 14.91
C HIS A 359 26.00 -3.17 16.07
N PRO A 360 24.66 -3.25 16.27
CA PRO A 360 24.08 -4.14 17.27
C PRO A 360 24.49 -5.60 17.10
N LEU A 361 24.54 -6.11 15.87
CA LEU A 361 24.87 -7.52 15.61
C LEU A 361 26.36 -7.83 15.78
N VAL A 362 27.25 -6.88 15.49
CA VAL A 362 28.67 -6.98 15.84
C VAL A 362 28.83 -7.03 17.37
N ARG A 363 28.10 -6.19 18.10
CA ARG A 363 28.12 -6.22 19.57
C ARG A 363 27.59 -7.56 20.11
N ALA A 364 26.46 -8.05 19.57
CA ALA A 364 25.89 -9.34 19.94
C ALA A 364 26.87 -10.50 19.72
N THR A 365 27.50 -10.57 18.54
CA THR A 365 28.50 -11.61 18.22
C THR A 365 29.77 -11.53 19.06
N SER A 366 30.15 -10.33 19.54
CA SER A 366 31.27 -10.17 20.49
C SER A 366 30.95 -10.68 21.89
N LEU A 367 29.68 -10.58 22.31
CA LEU A 367 29.21 -11.02 23.62
C LEU A 367 28.85 -12.52 23.65
N ALA A 368 28.36 -13.05 22.54
CA ALA A 368 28.05 -14.47 22.35
C ALA A 368 28.76 -15.04 21.11
N PRO A 369 30.09 -15.27 21.20
CA PRO A 369 30.88 -15.78 20.08
C PRO A 369 30.63 -17.26 19.79
N ASP A 370 29.73 -17.94 20.48
CA ASP A 370 29.36 -19.33 20.15
C ASP A 370 27.90 -19.45 19.70
N ASP A 371 27.18 -18.32 19.55
CA ASP A 371 25.80 -18.33 19.05
C ASP A 371 25.78 -18.23 17.50
N PRO A 372 25.31 -19.28 16.80
CA PRO A 372 25.15 -19.24 15.34
C PRO A 372 24.11 -18.20 14.88
N THR A 373 23.11 -17.90 15.69
CA THR A 373 22.00 -16.98 15.37
C THR A 373 22.51 -15.56 15.17
N CYS A 374 23.33 -15.07 16.11
CA CYS A 374 23.94 -13.75 16.04
C CYS A 374 24.77 -13.57 14.77
N ARG A 375 25.53 -14.60 14.37
CA ARG A 375 26.36 -14.59 13.16
C ARG A 375 25.54 -14.65 11.88
N TYR A 376 24.50 -15.46 11.86
CA TYR A 376 23.58 -15.52 10.73
C TYR A 376 22.90 -14.16 10.49
N LEU A 377 22.41 -13.53 11.56
CA LEU A 377 21.80 -12.20 11.47
C LEU A 377 22.82 -11.14 11.02
N LEU A 378 24.06 -11.18 11.53
CA LEU A 378 25.13 -10.30 11.05
C LEU A 378 25.41 -10.50 9.55
N GLY A 379 25.43 -11.74 9.08
CA GLY A 379 25.55 -12.07 7.66
C GLY A 379 24.39 -11.52 6.83
N ARG A 380 23.16 -11.57 7.35
CA ARG A 380 21.99 -10.93 6.70
C ARG A 380 22.15 -9.42 6.62
N ALA A 381 22.59 -8.76 7.69
CA ALA A 381 22.82 -7.31 7.70
C ALA A 381 23.85 -6.90 6.66
N TYR A 382 24.96 -7.62 6.55
CA TYR A 382 25.95 -7.38 5.49
C TYR A 382 25.39 -7.66 4.10
N LEU A 383 24.62 -8.73 3.92
CA LEU A 383 24.05 -9.08 2.62
C LEU A 383 23.08 -8.00 2.12
N GLU A 384 22.16 -7.57 2.97
CA GLU A 384 21.12 -6.57 2.65
C GLU A 384 21.72 -5.16 2.52
N SER A 385 22.81 -4.85 3.23
CA SER A 385 23.61 -3.62 3.04
C SER A 385 24.64 -3.71 1.90
N LYS A 386 24.59 -4.78 1.08
CA LYS A 386 25.45 -5.02 -0.10
C LYS A 386 26.94 -5.21 0.19
N GLN A 387 27.31 -5.50 1.43
CA GLN A 387 28.68 -5.83 1.85
C GLN A 387 28.94 -7.34 1.66
N TYR A 388 28.93 -7.79 0.41
CA TYR A 388 28.85 -9.22 0.09
C TYR A 388 30.02 -10.08 0.62
N ALA A 389 31.24 -9.54 0.67
CA ALA A 389 32.40 -10.26 1.21
C ALA A 389 32.20 -10.56 2.71
N LEU A 390 31.87 -9.53 3.50
CA LEU A 390 31.61 -9.68 4.93
C LEU A 390 30.39 -10.57 5.21
N ALA A 391 29.38 -10.53 4.32
CA ALA A 391 28.24 -11.42 4.42
C ALA A 391 28.64 -12.90 4.29
N VAL A 392 29.49 -13.23 3.30
CA VAL A 392 30.01 -14.60 3.13
C VAL A 392 30.77 -15.04 4.38
N ASP A 393 31.67 -14.20 4.89
CA ASP A 393 32.47 -14.51 6.09
C ASP A 393 31.59 -14.75 7.33
N ALA A 394 30.58 -13.91 7.54
CA ALA A 394 29.64 -14.05 8.66
C ALA A 394 28.78 -15.31 8.54
N PHE A 395 28.30 -15.67 7.34
CA PHE A 395 27.57 -16.91 7.14
C PHE A 395 28.45 -18.15 7.26
N ASP A 396 29.71 -18.10 6.80
CA ASP A 396 30.66 -19.19 7.00
C ASP A 396 30.97 -19.39 8.48
N ALA A 397 31.07 -18.30 9.25
CA ALA A 397 31.21 -18.37 10.70
C ALA A 397 29.96 -18.95 11.39
N ALA A 398 28.75 -18.64 10.91
CA ALA A 398 27.52 -19.28 11.39
C ALA A 398 27.48 -20.79 11.07
N LEU A 399 27.84 -21.18 9.85
CA LEU A 399 27.88 -22.57 9.39
C LEU A 399 28.97 -23.40 10.08
N LYS A 400 30.06 -22.79 10.55
CA LYS A 400 31.04 -23.50 11.39
C LYS A 400 30.43 -23.99 12.71
N LEU A 401 29.50 -23.21 13.27
CA LEU A 401 28.81 -23.55 14.52
C LEU A 401 27.57 -24.42 14.28
N ALA A 402 26.87 -24.21 13.16
CA ALA A 402 25.71 -24.99 12.76
C ALA A 402 25.81 -25.45 11.28
N PRO A 403 26.59 -26.51 10.97
CA PRO A 403 26.89 -26.92 9.60
C PRO A 403 25.67 -27.32 8.74
N GLY A 404 24.59 -27.71 9.41
CA GLY A 404 23.36 -28.17 8.77
C GLY A 404 22.29 -27.10 8.56
N ASP A 405 22.53 -25.82 8.92
CA ASP A 405 21.51 -24.78 8.81
C ASP A 405 21.21 -24.44 7.32
N PRO A 406 20.03 -24.82 6.79
CA PRO A 406 19.70 -24.59 5.38
C PRO A 406 19.51 -23.09 5.07
N LEU A 407 19.13 -22.27 6.06
CA LEU A 407 18.94 -20.84 5.88
C LEU A 407 20.29 -20.15 5.70
N ALA A 408 21.25 -20.43 6.59
CA ALA A 408 22.62 -19.92 6.48
C ALA A 408 23.28 -20.38 5.17
N LEU A 409 23.12 -21.65 4.79
CA LEU A 409 23.68 -22.19 3.54
C LEU A 409 23.10 -21.49 2.29
N GLY A 410 21.78 -21.28 2.26
CA GLY A 410 21.10 -20.59 1.17
C GLY A 410 21.57 -19.14 1.03
N LYS A 411 21.63 -18.41 2.14
CA LYS A 411 22.06 -17.00 2.17
C LYS A 411 23.55 -16.83 1.87
N ARG A 412 24.40 -17.74 2.33
CA ARG A 412 25.83 -17.79 1.97
C ARG A 412 26.04 -17.96 0.47
N ARG A 413 25.31 -18.89 -0.16
CA ARG A 413 25.35 -19.09 -1.62
C ARG A 413 24.87 -17.84 -2.37
N GLN A 414 23.81 -17.19 -1.88
CA GLN A 414 23.31 -15.93 -2.43
C GLN A 414 24.39 -14.83 -2.37
N ALA A 415 25.01 -14.65 -1.20
CA ALA A 415 26.07 -13.66 -0.99
C ALA A 415 27.27 -13.90 -1.91
N ALA A 416 27.73 -15.14 -2.03
CA ALA A 416 28.86 -15.49 -2.90
C ALA A 416 28.59 -15.22 -4.39
N ARG A 417 27.37 -15.47 -4.87
CA ARG A 417 26.96 -15.14 -6.25
C ARG A 417 27.00 -13.64 -6.51
N LEU A 418 26.46 -12.84 -5.59
CA LEU A 418 26.44 -11.39 -5.70
C LEU A 418 27.85 -10.79 -5.64
N LEU A 419 28.73 -11.35 -4.80
CA LEU A 419 30.15 -10.97 -4.75
C LEU A 419 30.87 -11.25 -6.07
N GLY A 420 30.63 -12.41 -6.68
CA GLY A 420 31.21 -12.77 -7.98
C GLY A 420 30.75 -11.87 -9.13
N GLY A 421 29.46 -11.50 -9.15
CA GLY A 421 28.91 -10.58 -10.14
C GLY A 421 29.44 -9.14 -9.99
N ALA A 422 29.70 -8.69 -8.77
CA ALA A 422 30.26 -7.36 -8.50
C ALA A 422 31.74 -7.21 -8.87
N ARG A 423 32.48 -8.32 -9.04
CA ARG A 423 33.89 -8.33 -9.48
C ARG A 423 34.05 -8.45 -11.00
N GLY A 424 32.98 -8.78 -11.72
CA GLY A 424 32.97 -8.97 -13.18
C GLY A 424 32.47 -7.77 -13.98
N GLN A 425 32.14 -6.66 -13.30
CA GLN A 425 31.92 -5.33 -13.87
C GLN A 425 33.11 -4.45 -13.50
#